data_AF-A0A536NCT1-F1
#
_entry.id   AF-A0A536NCT1-F1
#
_cell.length_a   1.000
_cell.length_b   1.000
_cell.length_c   1.000
_cell.angle_alpha   90.00
_cell.angle_beta   90.00
_cell.angle_gamma   90.00
#
_symmetry.space_group_name_H-M   'P 1'
#
loop_
_entity.id
_entity.type
_entity.pdbx_description
1 polymer ?
#
loop_
_entity_poly.entity_id
_entity_poly.type
_entity_poly.pdbx_seq_one_letter_code
_entity_poly.pdbx_strand_id
1 'polypeptide(L)'
;MQLFTIPFQQPIQFAISIGAAGLMLVIFLRAAMSAEGRPSGWIRALTSPNGKVLFGFLFILWAVVSGLVLGLLVPHQGADSPYGGFALISLFVGFFIMMGFLWSVIGE
;
A
#
# COMPACT_ATOMS: atom_id res chain seq x y z
N MET A 1 25.84 -19.29 -2.04
CA MET A 1 26.89 -18.92 -3.01
C MET A 1 26.37 -18.34 -4.33
N GLN A 2 25.12 -18.59 -4.75
CA GLN A 2 24.60 -18.07 -6.04
C GLN A 2 24.35 -16.56 -6.06
N LEU A 3 24.19 -15.90 -4.91
CA LEU A 3 23.87 -14.46 -4.82
C LEU A 3 24.94 -13.56 -5.48
N PHE A 4 26.21 -13.97 -5.42
CA PHE A 4 27.33 -13.20 -5.97
C PHE A 4 27.58 -13.45 -7.46
N THR A 5 26.95 -14.47 -8.06
CA THR A 5 27.10 -14.78 -9.50
C THR A 5 25.94 -14.28 -10.36
N ILE A 6 24.83 -13.84 -9.74
CA ILE A 6 23.66 -13.25 -10.41
C ILE A 6 24.03 -12.09 -11.36
N PRO A 7 24.94 -11.15 -11.00
CA PRO A 7 25.29 -10.04 -11.89
C PRO A 7 25.90 -10.50 -13.21
N PHE A 8 26.56 -11.67 -13.21
CA PHE A 8 27.27 -12.22 -14.36
C PHE A 8 26.42 -13.23 -15.15
N GLN A 9 25.53 -13.95 -14.48
CA GLN A 9 24.66 -14.95 -15.10
C GLN A 9 23.36 -14.35 -15.65
N GLN A 10 22.86 -13.29 -15.02
CA GLN A 10 21.55 -12.70 -15.27
C GLN A 10 21.60 -11.16 -15.16
N PRO A 11 22.44 -10.49 -15.97
CA PRO A 11 22.75 -9.06 -15.82
C PRO A 11 21.52 -8.16 -15.95
N ILE A 12 20.57 -8.51 -16.82
CA ILE A 12 19.35 -7.72 -17.05
C ILE A 12 18.40 -7.81 -15.85
N GLN A 13 18.14 -9.02 -15.34
CA GLN A 13 17.25 -9.22 -14.19
C GLN A 13 17.82 -8.57 -12.92
N PHE A 14 19.15 -8.62 -12.76
CA PHE A 14 19.86 -7.95 -11.69
C PHE A 14 19.77 -6.42 -11.78
N ALA A 15 19.92 -5.85 -12.98
CA ALA A 15 19.78 -4.40 -13.19
C ALA A 15 18.35 -3.92 -12.88
N ILE A 16 17.33 -4.69 -13.27
CA ILE A 16 15.92 -4.36 -12.99
C ILE A 16 15.64 -4.40 -11.48
N SER A 17 16.13 -5.41 -10.76
CA SER A 17 15.89 -5.53 -9.32
C SER A 17 16.60 -4.43 -8.52
N ILE A 18 17.83 -4.07 -8.88
CA ILE A 18 18.52 -2.89 -8.31
C ILE A 18 17.75 -1.61 -8.63
N GLY A 19 17.29 -1.44 -9.87
CA GLY A 19 16.50 -0.28 -10.27
C GLY A 19 15.22 -0.15 -9.45
N ALA A 20 14.46 -1.25 -9.29
CA ALA A 20 13.25 -1.28 -8.49
C ALA A 20 13.51 -0.99 -7.00
N ALA A 21 14.56 -1.59 -6.42
CA ALA A 21 14.95 -1.33 -5.04
C ALA A 21 15.38 0.13 -4.82
N GLY A 22 16.17 0.69 -5.74
CA GLY A 22 16.57 2.10 -5.72
C GLY A 22 15.37 3.04 -5.83
N LEU A 23 14.41 2.72 -6.69
CA LEU A 23 13.18 3.50 -6.86
C LEU A 23 12.33 3.49 -5.58
N MET A 24 12.15 2.33 -4.94
CA MET A 24 11.50 2.24 -3.63
C MET A 24 12.23 3.09 -2.57
N LEU A 25 13.56 3.00 -2.50
CA LEU A 25 14.37 3.80 -1.59
C LEU A 25 14.16 5.30 -1.79
N VAL A 26 14.17 5.76 -3.05
CA VAL A 26 13.92 7.17 -3.39
C VAL A 26 12.52 7.61 -2.98
N ILE A 27 11.50 6.78 -3.21
CA ILE A 27 10.13 7.08 -2.78
C ILE A 27 10.05 7.19 -1.26
N PHE A 28 10.61 6.22 -0.53
CA PHE A 28 10.57 6.22 0.94
C PHE A 28 11.33 7.40 1.54
N LEU A 29 12.53 7.71 1.03
CA LEU A 29 13.31 8.87 1.47
C LEU A 29 12.57 10.18 1.19
N ARG A 30 11.99 10.31 0.00
CA ARG A 30 11.22 11.51 -0.36
C ARG A 30 9.95 11.66 0.48
N ALA A 31 9.27 10.56 0.78
CA ALA A 31 8.11 10.55 1.66
C ALA A 31 8.49 10.93 3.09
N ALA A 32 9.61 10.41 3.61
CA ALA A 32 10.11 10.75 4.94
C ALA A 32 10.48 12.24 5.07
N MET A 33 11.09 12.83 4.04
CA MET A 33 11.41 14.27 4.01
C MET A 33 10.18 15.17 3.81
N SER A 34 9.04 14.63 3.38
CA SER A 34 7.82 15.41 3.10
C SER A 34 7.05 15.82 4.37
N ALA A 35 7.56 15.51 5.57
CA ALA A 35 6.91 15.82 6.85
C ALA A 35 6.76 17.34 7.12
N GLU A 36 7.50 18.21 6.42
CA GLU A 36 7.47 19.68 6.65
C GLU A 36 6.66 20.48 5.61
N GLY A 37 5.95 19.82 4.70
CA GLY A 37 5.10 20.51 3.73
C GLY A 37 3.84 21.09 4.37
N ARG A 38 3.69 22.43 4.39
CA ARG A 38 2.40 23.11 4.66
C ARG A 38 1.29 22.34 3.93
N PRO A 39 0.19 21.95 4.60
CA PRO A 39 -0.84 21.16 3.96
C PRO A 39 -1.32 21.89 2.71
N SER A 40 -1.16 21.25 1.55
CA SER A 40 -1.68 21.79 0.30
C SER A 40 -3.19 22.01 0.49
N GLY A 41 -3.77 23.03 -0.15
CA GLY A 41 -5.20 23.31 -0.02
C GLY A 41 -6.09 22.09 -0.33
N TRP A 42 -5.58 21.16 -1.14
CA TRP A 42 -6.20 19.88 -1.45
C TRP A 42 -6.15 18.88 -0.29
N ILE A 43 -5.01 18.76 0.41
CA ILE A 43 -4.90 17.98 1.64
C ILE A 43 -5.84 18.57 2.69
N ARG A 44 -5.86 19.90 2.87
CA ARG A 44 -6.76 20.56 3.83
C ARG A 44 -8.24 20.34 3.52
N ALA A 45 -8.62 20.21 2.24
CA ALA A 45 -9.97 19.83 1.84
C ALA A 45 -10.29 18.36 2.16
N LEU A 46 -9.30 17.47 2.01
CA LEU A 46 -9.41 16.04 2.32
C LEU A 46 -9.43 15.76 3.84
N THR A 47 -8.67 16.53 4.63
CA THR A 47 -8.65 16.49 6.11
C THR A 47 -9.63 17.47 6.76
N SER A 48 -10.50 18.14 5.99
CA SER A 48 -11.59 18.98 6.52
C SER A 48 -12.67 18.11 7.19
N PRO A 49 -13.73 18.66 7.82
CA PRO A 49 -14.77 17.91 8.57
C PRO A 49 -15.40 16.72 7.82
N ASN A 50 -15.23 16.63 6.50
CA ASN A 50 -15.66 15.50 5.68
C ASN A 50 -14.69 14.30 5.68
N GLY A 51 -13.58 14.34 6.41
CA GLY A 51 -12.61 13.23 6.51
C GLY A 51 -13.24 11.93 6.99
N LYS A 52 -14.17 12.01 7.94
CA LYS A 52 -14.96 10.86 8.44
C LYS A 52 -15.77 10.19 7.34
N VAL A 53 -16.42 11.00 6.50
CA VAL A 53 -17.27 10.50 5.40
C VAL A 53 -16.40 9.87 4.32
N LEU A 54 -15.27 10.49 3.97
CA LEU A 54 -14.33 9.95 2.99
C LEU A 54 -13.74 8.61 3.44
N PHE A 55 -13.16 8.56 4.65
CA PHE A 55 -12.55 7.34 5.15
C PHE A 55 -13.60 6.25 5.47
N GLY A 56 -14.79 6.63 5.93
CA GLY A 56 -15.91 5.70 6.08
C GLY A 56 -16.36 5.10 4.75
N PHE A 57 -16.47 5.91 3.69
CA PHE A 57 -16.78 5.43 2.34
C PHE A 57 -15.66 4.51 1.81
N LEU A 58 -14.40 4.90 1.96
CA LEU A 58 -13.26 4.08 1.55
C LEU A 58 -13.22 2.76 2.31
N PHE A 59 -13.60 2.73 3.58
CA PHE A 59 -13.69 1.51 4.37
C PHE A 59 -14.76 0.55 3.81
N ILE A 60 -15.96 1.07 3.54
CA ILE A 60 -17.05 0.27 2.96
C ILE A 60 -16.62 -0.26 1.58
N LEU A 61 -16.06 0.61 0.73
CA LEU A 61 -15.61 0.24 -0.60
C LEU A 61 -14.52 -0.85 -0.54
N TRP A 62 -13.53 -0.68 0.35
CA TRP A 62 -12.49 -1.67 0.56
C TRP A 62 -13.05 -3.01 1.06
N ALA A 63 -13.99 -2.99 2.00
CA ALA A 63 -14.58 -4.21 2.54
C ALA A 63 -15.35 -4.99 1.46
N VAL A 64 -16.13 -4.28 0.63
CA VAL A 64 -16.87 -4.89 -0.48
C VAL A 64 -15.91 -5.44 -1.54
N VAL A 65 -14.95 -4.63 -2.01
CA VAL A 65 -14.01 -5.04 -3.07
C VAL A 65 -13.12 -6.19 -2.58
N SER A 66 -12.56 -6.09 -1.37
CA SER A 66 -11.71 -7.14 -0.80
C SER A 66 -12.48 -8.42 -0.51
N GLY A 67 -13.70 -8.32 0.01
CA GLY A 67 -14.57 -9.48 0.23
C GLY A 67 -14.94 -10.20 -1.08
N LEU A 68 -15.23 -9.45 -2.14
CA LEU A 68 -15.47 -10.01 -3.47
C LEU A 68 -14.20 -10.61 -4.07
N VAL A 69 -13.08 -9.89 -4.06
CA VAL A 69 -11.82 -10.37 -4.64
C VAL A 69 -11.31 -11.62 -3.93
N LEU A 70 -11.31 -11.64 -2.60
CA LEU A 70 -10.85 -12.80 -1.83
C LEU A 70 -11.86 -13.94 -1.85
N GLY A 71 -13.17 -13.64 -1.90
CA GLY A 71 -14.21 -14.67 -1.92
C GLY A 71 -14.45 -15.34 -3.27
N LEU A 72 -14.27 -14.62 -4.39
CA LEU A 72 -14.55 -15.13 -5.75
C LEU A 72 -13.29 -15.53 -6.54
N LEU A 73 -12.17 -14.84 -6.35
CA LEU A 73 -10.98 -15.01 -7.21
C LEU A 73 -9.84 -15.80 -6.55
N VAL A 74 -9.93 -16.10 -5.26
CA VAL A 74 -8.90 -16.87 -4.56
C VAL A 74 -9.41 -18.28 -4.27
N PRO A 75 -8.96 -19.31 -5.01
CA PRO A 75 -9.14 -20.69 -4.61
C PRO A 75 -8.53 -20.87 -3.21
N HIS A 76 -9.23 -21.56 -2.30
CA HIS A 76 -8.81 -21.81 -0.91
C HIS A 76 -7.60 -22.77 -0.79
N GLN A 77 -6.69 -22.71 -1.76
CA GLN A 77 -5.36 -23.29 -1.69
C GLN A 77 -4.55 -22.37 -0.76
N GLY A 78 -3.89 -22.93 0.24
CA GLY A 78 -3.25 -22.20 1.35
C GLY A 78 -2.27 -21.08 0.94
N ALA A 79 -1.67 -20.45 1.95
CA ALA A 79 -0.84 -19.24 1.82
C ALA A 79 0.36 -19.36 0.85
N ASP A 80 0.76 -20.57 0.45
CA ASP A 80 1.78 -20.85 -0.57
C ASP A 80 1.28 -20.73 -2.03
N SER A 81 0.07 -20.20 -2.25
CA SER A 81 -0.44 -19.94 -3.60
C SER A 81 -0.09 -18.52 -4.09
N PRO A 82 -0.02 -18.27 -5.41
CA PRO A 82 0.17 -16.93 -5.99
C PRO A 82 -0.86 -15.89 -5.52
N TYR A 83 -1.97 -16.34 -4.93
CA TYR A 83 -3.07 -15.53 -4.48
C TYR A 83 -2.94 -15.04 -3.03
N GLY A 84 -2.06 -15.64 -2.21
CA GLY A 84 -1.80 -15.22 -0.83
C GLY A 84 -1.29 -13.77 -0.74
N GLY A 85 -0.56 -13.31 -1.75
CA GLY A 85 -0.10 -11.93 -1.85
C GLY A 85 -1.24 -10.91 -1.95
N PHE A 86 -2.36 -11.25 -2.60
CA PHE A 86 -3.52 -10.34 -2.69
C PHE A 86 -4.21 -10.16 -1.34
N ALA A 87 -4.28 -11.20 -0.53
CA ALA A 87 -4.80 -11.11 0.84
C ALA A 87 -3.93 -10.20 1.71
N LEU A 88 -2.61 -10.30 1.61
CA LEU A 88 -1.68 -9.43 2.35
C LEU A 88 -1.79 -7.97 1.91
N ILE A 89 -1.85 -7.71 0.60
CA ILE A 89 -2.03 -6.35 0.08
C ILE A 89 -3.37 -5.78 0.55
N SER A 90 -4.46 -6.55 0.45
CA SER A 90 -5.78 -6.15 0.92
C SER A 90 -5.78 -5.82 2.41
N LEU A 91 -5.09 -6.61 3.23
CA LEU A 91 -4.95 -6.38 4.66
C LEU A 91 -4.23 -5.06 4.96
N PHE A 92 -3.11 -4.78 4.28
CA PHE A 92 -2.41 -3.51 4.46
C PHE A 92 -3.26 -2.31 4.02
N VAL A 93 -3.96 -2.41 2.89
CA VAL A 93 -4.88 -1.35 2.42
C VAL A 93 -5.96 -1.09 3.47
N GLY A 94 -6.59 -2.14 4.02
CA GLY A 94 -7.59 -2.00 5.07
C GLY A 94 -7.06 -1.35 6.34
N PHE A 95 -5.87 -1.75 6.77
CA PHE A 95 -5.20 -1.18 7.94
C PHE A 95 -4.97 0.33 7.79
N PHE A 96 -4.47 0.79 6.64
CA PHE A 96 -4.24 2.22 6.39
C PHE A 96 -5.54 3.02 6.30
N ILE A 97 -6.58 2.46 5.67
CA ILE A 97 -7.91 3.10 5.62
C ILE A 97 -8.49 3.25 7.03
N MET A 98 -8.41 2.20 7.85
CA MET A 98 -8.88 2.22 9.24
C MET A 98 -8.10 3.21 10.11
N MET A 99 -6.78 3.26 9.96
CA MET A 99 -5.97 4.23 10.71
C MET A 99 -6.31 5.67 10.28
N GLY A 100 -6.51 5.92 8.99
CA GLY A 100 -6.98 7.20 8.48
C GLY A 100 -8.37 7.57 9.01
N PHE A 101 -9.29 6.61 9.09
CA PHE A 101 -10.61 6.80 9.70
C PHE A 101 -10.52 7.19 11.18
N LEU A 102 -9.75 6.43 11.97
CA LEU A 102 -9.54 6.71 13.39
C LEU A 102 -8.96 8.11 13.60
N TRP A 103 -7.97 8.50 12.80
CA TRP A 103 -7.37 9.82 12.89
C TRP A 103 -8.36 10.94 12.51
N SER A 104 -9.22 10.69 11.52
CA SER A 104 -10.29 11.62 11.14
C SER A 104 -11.38 11.80 12.21
N VAL A 105 -11.54 10.82 13.10
CA VAL A 105 -12.55 10.87 14.19
C VAL A 105 -12.00 11.49 15.46
N ILE A 106 -10.74 11.23 15.79
CA ILE A 106 -10.08 11.74 17.00
C ILE A 106 -9.67 13.21 16.86
N GLY A 107 -9.46 13.69 15.64
CA GLY A 107 -9.06 15.08 15.37
C GLY A 107 -10.17 16.13 15.47
N GLU A 108 -11.41 15.73 15.81
CA GLU A 108 -12.53 16.61 16.15
C GLU A 108 -12.67 16.79 17.66
#